data_AF-A0AA87TFR4-F1
#
_entry.id   AF-A0AA87TFR4-F1
#
_cell.length_a   1.000
_cell.length_b   1.000
_cell.length_c   1.000
_cell.angle_alpha   90.00
_cell.angle_beta   90.00
_cell.angle_gamma   90.00
#
_symmetry.space_group_name_H-M   'P 1'
#
loop_
_entity.id
_entity.type
_entity.pdbx_description
1 polymer ?
#
loop_
_entity_poly.entity_id
_entity_poly.type
_entity_poly.pdbx_seq_one_letter_code
_entity_poly.pdbx_strand_id
1 'polypeptide(L)' 'MAEKREKPNKKIPTVLPSGFVIRVNKRNMAMLDFVDIDYEDKANVIGSYALDKKMIKDLSKAIQDVLKEISE' A
#
# COMPACT_ATOMS: atom_id res chain seq x y z
N MET A 1 27.40 -19.93 -27.93
CA MET A 1 26.72 -20.54 -26.77
C MET A 1 25.78 -19.48 -26.21
N ALA A 2 24.46 -19.69 -26.30
CA ALA A 2 23.49 -18.72 -25.81
C ALA A 2 23.35 -18.87 -24.30
N GLU A 3 23.71 -17.83 -23.55
CA GLU A 3 23.45 -17.75 -22.11
C GLU A 3 21.94 -17.87 -21.87
N LYS A 4 21.53 -19.00 -21.28
CA LYS A 4 20.20 -19.15 -20.72
C LYS A 4 20.07 -18.15 -19.57
N ARG A 5 19.43 -17.00 -19.84
CA ARG A 5 18.99 -16.09 -18.78
C ARG A 5 18.05 -16.88 -17.86
N GLU A 6 18.55 -17.26 -16.68
CA GLU A 6 17.69 -17.80 -15.63
C GLU A 6 16.59 -16.77 -15.36
N LYS A 7 15.33 -17.18 -15.57
CA LYS A 7 14.19 -16.39 -15.12
C LYS A 7 14.30 -16.34 -13.60
N PRO A 8 14.36 -15.15 -12.96
CA PRO A 8 14.41 -15.08 -11.51
C PRO A 8 13.12 -15.70 -10.97
N ASN A 9 13.21 -16.94 -10.50
CA ASN A 9 12.13 -17.59 -9.77
C ASN A 9 12.12 -17.03 -8.35
N LYS A 10 11.82 -15.74 -8.23
CA LYS A 10 11.56 -15.12 -6.94
C LYS A 10 10.14 -15.51 -6.59
N LYS A 11 9.98 -16.54 -5.77
CA LYS A 11 8.88 -16.57 -4.79
C LYS A 11 9.07 -15.32 -3.92
N ILE A 12 8.67 -14.16 -4.43
CA ILE A 12 8.64 -12.92 -3.67
C ILE A 12 7.66 -13.23 -2.54
N PRO A 13 8.08 -13.21 -1.28
CA PRO A 13 7.15 -13.42 -0.18
C PRO A 13 6.08 -12.34 -0.27
N THR A 14 4.84 -12.77 -0.51
CA THR A 14 3.67 -11.88 -0.46
C THR A 14 3.40 -11.60 1.01
N VAL A 15 3.56 -10.35 1.42
CA VAL A 15 3.20 -9.89 2.76
C VAL A 15 1.76 -9.37 2.69
N LEU A 16 0.88 -9.91 3.54
CA LEU A 16 -0.47 -9.41 3.73
C LEU A 16 -0.46 -8.49 4.95
N PRO A 17 -0.44 -7.17 4.77
CA PRO A 17 -0.39 -6.24 5.89
C PRO A 17 -1.69 -6.31 6.70
N SER A 18 -1.57 -6.23 8.02
CA SER A 18 -2.71 -6.14 8.93
C SER A 18 -3.55 -4.88 8.70
N GLY A 19 -2.95 -3.82 8.15
CA GLY A 19 -3.67 -2.62 7.75
C GLY A 19 -2.84 -1.65 6.94
N PHE A 20 -3.40 -0.47 6.70
CA PHE A 20 -2.69 0.64 6.07
C PHE A 20 -3.09 1.98 6.70
N VAL A 21 -2.19 2.96 6.58
CA VAL A 21 -2.37 4.33 7.05
C VAL A 21 -1.99 5.29 5.94
N ILE A 22 -2.79 6.33 5.72
CA ILE A 22 -2.43 7.42 4.81
C ILE A 22 -1.97 8.60 5.67
N ARG A 23 -0.66 8.91 5.61
CA ARG A 23 -0.11 10.11 6.25
C ARG A 23 -0.07 11.25 5.25
N VAL A 24 -0.54 12.42 5.67
CA VAL A 24 -0.46 13.66 4.88
C VAL A 24 0.40 14.65 5.66
N ASN A 25 1.45 15.19 5.03
CA ASN A 25 2.29 16.21 5.66
C ASN A 25 1.96 17.62 5.15
N LYS A 26 2.42 18.66 5.87
CA LYS A 26 2.20 20.07 5.53
C LYS A 26 2.77 20.49 4.15
N ARG A 27 3.62 19.66 3.52
CA ARG A 27 4.18 19.88 2.18
C ARG A 27 3.33 19.22 1.08
N ASN A 28 2.10 18.80 1.39
CA ASN A 28 1.20 18.08 0.48
C ASN A 28 1.77 16.75 -0.05
N MET A 29 2.73 16.16 0.66
CA MET A 29 3.14 14.80 0.36
C MET A 29 2.23 13.85 1.12
N ALA A 30 1.56 12.96 0.41
CA ALA A 30 0.86 11.85 1.01
C ALA A 30 1.71 10.58 0.92
N MET A 31 1.73 9.80 1.98
CA MET A 31 2.38 8.50 2.04
C MET A 31 1.37 7.45 2.45
N LEU A 32 1.35 6.34 1.75
CA LEU A 32 0.63 5.13 2.12
C LEU A 32 1.61 4.21 2.84
N ASP A 33 1.38 4.00 4.13
CA ASP A 33 2.15 3.08 4.95
C ASP A 33 1.34 1.80 5.17
N PHE A 34 1.95 0.67 4.88
CA PHE A 34 1.43 -0.64 5.25
C PHE A 34 1.92 -0.96 6.65
N VAL A 35 0.98 -1.32 7.51
CA VAL A 35 1.24 -1.63 8.92
C VAL A 35 0.96 -3.08 9.20
N ASP A 36 1.80 -3.66 10.05
CA ASP A 36 1.57 -4.96 10.64
C ASP A 36 1.49 -4.83 12.15
N ILE A 37 0.58 -5.56 12.76
CA ILE A 37 0.40 -5.57 14.21
C ILE A 37 1.11 -6.82 14.71
N ASP A 38 2.18 -6.63 15.48
CA ASP A 38 2.88 -7.77 16.07
C ASP A 38 2.10 -8.39 17.25
N TYR A 39 2.59 -9.50 17.77
CA TYR A 39 1.97 -10.22 18.90
C TYR A 39 1.91 -9.40 20.21
N GLU A 40 2.58 -8.25 20.29
CA GLU A 40 2.55 -7.33 21.43
C GLU A 40 1.63 -6.12 21.17
N ASP A 41 0.75 -6.22 20.16
CA ASP A 41 -0.16 -5.16 19.71
C ASP A 41 0.55 -3.89 19.25
N LYS A 42 1.83 -3.97 18.85
CA LYS A 42 2.57 -2.82 18.32
C LYS A 42 2.43 -2.75 16.81
N ALA A 43 2.00 -1.58 16.35
CA ALA A 43 1.92 -1.29 14.91
C ALA A 43 3.31 -0.94 14.36
N ASN A 44 3.82 -1.79 13.47
CA ASN A 44 5.08 -1.59 12.77
C ASN A 44 4.82 -1.27 11.29
N VAL A 45 5.52 -0.27 10.76
CA VAL A 45 5.45 0.03 9.32
C VAL A 45 6.34 -0.95 8.56
N ILE A 46 5.73 -1.77 7.71
CA ILE A 46 6.40 -2.82 6.92
C ILE A 46 6.64 -2.41 5.46
N GLY A 47 6.08 -1.27 5.04
CA GLY A 47 6.33 -0.68 3.73
C GLY A 47 5.69 0.69 3.60
N SER A 48 6.31 1.56 2.81
CA SER A 48 5.83 2.93 2.59
C SER A 48 5.90 3.28 1.11
N TYR A 49 4.85 3.91 0.60
CA TYR A 49 4.76 4.37 -0.78
C TYR A 49 4.39 5.85 -0.81
N ALA A 50 5.16 6.66 -1.53
CA ALA A 50 4.79 8.03 -1.80
C ALA A 50 3.62 8.05 -2.79
N LEU A 51 2.57 8.79 -2.45
CA LEU A 51 1.42 9.01 -3.31
C LEU A 51 1.54 10.37 -3.98
N ASP A 52 1.41 10.38 -5.31
CA ASP A 52 1.27 11.63 -6.04
C ASP A 52 -0.19 12.13 -6.02
N LYS A 53 -0.40 13.35 -6.53
CA LYS A 53 -1.72 14.00 -6.54
C LYS A 53 -2.78 13.23 -7.33
N LYS A 54 -2.40 12.52 -8.40
CA LYS A 54 -3.32 11.72 -9.19
C LYS A 54 -3.73 10.48 -8.41
N MET A 55 -2.77 9.77 -7.81
CA MET A 55 -3.01 8.59 -6.97
C MET A 55 -3.93 8.90 -5.78
N ILE A 56 -3.74 10.05 -5.12
CA ILE A 56 -4.62 10.49 -4.03
C ILE A 56 -6.06 10.70 -4.51
N LYS A 57 -6.24 11.31 -5.69
CA LYS A 57 -7.57 11.53 -6.27
C LYS A 57 -8.25 10.21 -6.63
N ASP A 58 -7.51 9.32 -7.27
CA ASP A 58 -8.01 8.00 -7.68
C ASP A 58 -8.43 7.19 -6.44
N LEU A 59 -7.61 7.21 -5.38
CA LEU A 59 -7.93 6.57 -4.09
C LEU A 59 -9.16 7.17 -3.40
N SER A 60 -9.25 8.51 -3.35
CA SER A 60 -10.40 9.21 -2.77
C SER A 60 -11.70 8.83 -3.49
N LYS A 61 -11.67 8.78 -4.82
CA LYS A 61 -12.82 8.37 -5.63
C LYS A 61 -13.21 6.91 -5.36
N ALA A 62 -12.24 6.00 -5.34
CA ALA A 62 -12.50 4.59 -5.05
C ALA A 62 -13.17 4.37 -3.69
N ILE A 63 -12.72 5.08 -2.64
CA ILE A 63 -13.33 5.02 -1.31
C ILE A 63 -14.77 5.55 -1.36
N GLN A 64 -15.01 6.67 -2.05
CA GLN A 64 -16.36 7.24 -2.17
C GLN A 64 -17.32 6.32 -2.93
N ASP A 65 -16.85 5.67 -3.99
CA ASP A 65 -17.67 4.75 -4.79
C ASP A 65 -18.06 3.52 -3.94
N VAL A 66 -17.13 2.93 -3.18
CA VAL A 66 -17.42 1.83 -2.25
C VAL A 66 -18.40 2.25 -1.14
N LEU A 67 -18.22 3.45 -0.57
CA LEU A 67 -19.13 3.94 0.47
C LEU A 67 -20.56 4.13 -0.05
N LYS A 68 -20.71 4.54 -1.31
CA LYS A 68 -22.03 4.64 -1.96
C LYS A 68 -22.67 3.27 -2.13
N GLU A 69 -21.92 2.30 -2.65
CA GLU A 69 -22.40 0.92 -2.83
C GLU A 69 -22.87 0.26 -1.53
N ILE A 70 -22.24 0.59 -0.39
CA ILE A 70 -22.65 0.08 0.93
C ILE A 70 -23.90 0.82 1.48
N SER A 71 -24.15 2.04 1.02
CA SER A 71 -25.26 2.88 1.49
C SER A 71 -26.56 2.74 0.69
N GLU A 72 -26.51 2.03 -0.45
CA GLU A 72 -27.66 1.68 -1.31
C GLU A 72 -28.19 0.28 -0.98
#